data_AF-A0A2W7CIH7-F1
#
_entry.id   AF-A0A2W7CIH7-F1
#
_cell.length_a   1.000
_cell.length_b   1.000
_cell.length_c   1.000
_cell.angle_alpha   90.00
_cell.angle_beta   90.00
_cell.angle_gamma   90.00
#
_symmetry.space_group_name_H-M   'P 1'
#
loop_
_entity.id
_entity.type
_entity.pdbx_description
1 polymer ?
#
loop_
_entity_poly.entity_id
_entity_poly.type
_entity_poly.pdbx_seq_one_letter_code
_entity_poly.pdbx_strand_id
1 'polypeptide(L)'
;MAFSPMCSWSRLLGLCALALGLTGCGVPLLVSSWLTPVDRSTLPPCVDDDCNCGDFASQPQAQVVLDAFAGDPYGLDGDGNGGACEL
;
A
#
# COMPACT_ATOMS: atom_id res chain seq x y z
N MET A 1 26.99 15.71 10.22
CA MET A 1 26.09 15.68 11.40
C MET A 1 25.33 14.37 11.32
N ALA A 2 25.64 13.42 12.22
CA ALA A 2 25.01 12.09 12.26
C ALA A 2 24.19 12.01 13.54
N PHE A 3 22.88 11.75 13.41
CA PHE A 3 21.96 11.67 14.54
C PHE A 3 21.54 10.22 14.78
N SER A 4 22.06 9.64 15.86
CA SER A 4 21.48 8.47 16.54
C SER A 4 20.25 8.90 17.35
N PRO A 5 19.31 8.00 17.58
CA PRO A 5 18.76 7.88 18.93
C PRO A 5 18.75 6.42 19.39
N MET A 6 19.71 6.12 20.25
CA MET A 6 19.71 4.96 21.12
C MET A 6 18.85 5.30 22.35
N CYS A 7 17.69 4.65 22.49
CA CYS A 7 16.93 4.69 23.75
C CYS A 7 17.69 3.87 24.80
N SER A 8 18.38 4.63 25.64
CA SER A 8 19.08 4.23 26.85
C SER A 8 18.12 3.74 27.93
N TRP A 9 18.12 2.44 28.23
CA TRP A 9 17.95 1.91 29.60
C TRP A 9 18.48 0.48 29.70
N SER A 10 19.80 0.32 29.70
CA SER A 10 20.45 -0.93 30.13
C SER A 10 21.41 -0.60 31.28
N ARG A 11 20.88 -0.67 32.50
CA ARG A 11 21.69 -0.78 33.71
C ARG A 11 21.16 -1.96 34.51
N LEU A 12 21.94 -3.05 34.42
CA LEU A 12 22.15 -4.12 35.38
C LEU A 12 21.01 -4.40 36.38
N LEU A 13 20.42 -5.60 36.26
CA LEU A 13 20.36 -6.61 37.32
C LEU A 13 19.63 -7.85 36.79
N GLY A 14 20.16 -9.04 37.09
CA GLY A 14 19.37 -10.27 37.10
C GLY A 14 19.75 -11.31 36.06
N LEU A 15 20.83 -12.05 36.35
CA LEU A 15 20.97 -13.44 35.94
C LEU A 15 19.69 -14.21 36.31
N CYS A 16 18.95 -14.71 35.32
CA CYS A 16 18.12 -15.89 35.49
C CYS A 16 17.99 -16.60 34.14
N ALA A 17 18.91 -17.53 33.91
CA ALA A 17 18.74 -18.55 32.89
C ALA A 17 17.58 -19.45 33.34
N LEU A 18 16.45 -19.44 32.62
CA LEU A 18 15.46 -20.52 32.63
C LEU A 18 14.64 -20.46 31.33
N ALA A 19 14.99 -21.41 30.46
CA ALA A 19 14.17 -22.18 29.54
C ALA A 19 12.78 -21.66 29.08
N LEU A 20 12.59 -21.76 27.76
CA LEU A 20 11.33 -21.89 27.01
C LEU A 20 10.48 -20.62 26.84
N GLY A 21 10.66 -19.96 25.70
CA GLY A 21 9.74 -18.91 25.25
C GLY A 21 10.07 -18.38 23.86
N LEU A 22 9.58 -19.07 22.84
CA LEU A 22 9.21 -18.56 21.50
C LEU A 22 9.99 -17.31 21.02
N THR A 23 11.27 -17.46 20.72
CA THR A 23 11.99 -16.48 19.90
C THR A 23 11.61 -16.69 18.45
N GLY A 24 10.59 -15.94 18.03
CA GLY A 24 10.10 -15.96 16.67
C GLY A 24 8.70 -15.37 16.64
N CYS A 25 8.59 -14.05 16.75
CA CYS A 25 7.50 -13.36 16.09
C CYS A 25 7.73 -13.57 14.58
N GLY A 26 7.34 -14.75 14.09
CA GLY A 26 6.99 -14.92 12.70
C GLY A 26 5.86 -13.95 12.47
N VAL A 27 6.21 -12.76 11.99
CA VAL A 27 5.24 -11.81 11.46
C VAL A 27 4.45 -12.62 10.44
N PRO A 28 3.14 -12.83 10.64
CA PRO A 28 2.37 -13.56 9.65
C PRO A 28 2.54 -12.79 8.34
N LEU A 29 2.91 -13.50 7.27
CA LEU A 29 3.05 -12.98 5.90
C LEU A 29 1.71 -12.46 5.32
N LEU A 30 0.74 -12.14 6.17
CA LEU A 30 -0.64 -11.78 5.86
C LEU A 30 -0.94 -10.29 6.12
N VAL A 31 0.01 -9.51 6.66
CA VAL A 31 -0.20 -8.07 6.93
C VAL A 31 0.37 -7.13 5.84
N SER A 32 1.17 -7.63 4.90
CA SER A 32 1.80 -6.78 3.87
C SER A 32 1.01 -6.61 2.58
N SER A 33 -0.15 -7.27 2.41
CA SER A 33 -0.94 -7.13 1.16
C SER A 33 -1.55 -5.72 0.97
N TRP A 34 -1.50 -4.88 2.00
CA TRP A 34 -2.07 -3.52 1.99
C TRP A 34 -1.01 -2.42 1.80
N LEU A 35 0.27 -2.79 1.60
CA LEU A 35 1.38 -1.84 1.44
C LEU A 35 2.17 -2.09 0.15
N THR A 36 1.49 -2.47 -0.94
CA THR A 36 2.09 -2.38 -2.27
C THR A 36 1.79 -0.99 -2.83
N PRO A 37 2.80 -0.09 -2.90
CA PRO A 37 2.62 1.16 -3.62
C PRO A 37 2.32 0.85 -5.09
N VAL A 38 1.29 1.49 -5.63
CA VAL A 38 0.94 1.43 -7.05
C VAL A 38 2.11 2.00 -7.85
N ASP A 39 2.59 1.25 -8.84
CA ASP A 39 3.66 1.70 -9.73
C ASP A 39 3.09 2.64 -10.81
N ARG A 40 3.01 3.93 -10.46
CA ARG A 40 2.46 4.99 -11.33
C ARG A 40 3.22 5.16 -12.64
N SER A 41 4.46 4.67 -12.71
CA SER A 41 5.29 4.67 -13.94
C SER A 41 4.66 3.87 -15.08
N THR A 42 3.82 2.88 -14.73
CA THR A 42 3.12 2.01 -15.69
C THR A 42 1.72 2.50 -16.05
N LEU A 43 1.26 3.55 -15.38
CA LEU A 43 -0.07 4.10 -15.53
C LEU A 43 -0.04 5.36 -16.41
N PRO A 44 -1.17 5.73 -17.02
CA PRO A 44 -1.28 6.97 -17.76
C PRO A 44 -1.00 8.19 -16.87
N PRO A 45 -0.46 9.28 -17.44
CA PRO A 45 0.01 10.43 -16.66
C PRO A 45 -1.11 11.16 -15.90
N CYS A 46 -2.38 10.93 -16.23
CA CYS A 46 -3.49 11.55 -15.50
C CYS A 46 -3.52 11.16 -14.01
N VAL A 47 -2.91 10.03 -13.62
CA VAL A 47 -2.97 9.52 -12.23
C VAL A 47 -2.20 10.41 -11.24
N ASP A 48 -1.32 11.28 -11.73
CA ASP A 48 -0.65 12.28 -10.90
C ASP A 48 -1.40 13.63 -10.85
N ASP A 49 -2.50 13.76 -11.60
CA ASP A 49 -3.39 14.93 -11.65
C ASP A 49 -4.87 14.49 -11.47
N ASP A 50 -5.78 15.00 -12.31
CA ASP A 50 -7.22 14.70 -12.33
C ASP A 50 -7.51 13.71 -13.47
N CYS A 51 -7.51 12.39 -13.19
CA CYS A 51 -8.04 11.42 -14.15
C CYS A 51 -9.56 11.45 -14.12
N ASN A 52 -10.18 11.52 -15.30
CA ASN A 52 -11.59 11.25 -15.50
C ASN A 52 -11.80 10.38 -16.75
N CYS A 53 -13.04 9.95 -16.98
CA CYS A 53 -13.38 9.12 -18.14
C CYS A 53 -13.09 9.78 -19.50
N GLY A 54 -12.97 11.11 -19.57
CA GLY A 54 -12.61 11.85 -20.78
C GLY A 54 -11.12 11.78 -21.14
N ASP A 55 -10.25 11.38 -20.20
CA ASP A 55 -8.81 11.25 -20.41
C ASP A 55 -8.42 9.93 -21.09
N PHE A 56 -9.34 8.95 -21.11
CA PHE A 56 -9.10 7.63 -21.67
C PHE A 56 -9.72 7.49 -23.06
N ALA A 57 -8.95 6.94 -24.01
CA ALA A 57 -9.46 6.66 -25.35
C ALA A 57 -10.36 5.41 -25.39
N SER A 58 -10.32 4.58 -24.35
CA SER A 58 -11.05 3.31 -24.30
C SER A 58 -11.28 2.85 -22.86
N GLN A 59 -12.41 2.17 -22.63
CA GLN A 59 -12.75 1.51 -21.36
C GLN A 59 -11.61 0.67 -20.74
N PRO A 60 -10.91 -0.22 -21.48
CA PRO A 60 -9.84 -1.03 -20.88
C PRO A 60 -8.66 -0.21 -20.33
N GLN A 61 -8.42 1.00 -20.85
CA GLN A 61 -7.37 1.88 -20.29
C GLN A 61 -7.81 2.47 -18.95
N ALA A 62 -9.08 2.87 -18.84
CA ALA A 62 -9.65 3.33 -17.58
C ALA A 62 -9.71 2.20 -16.54
N GLN A 63 -10.02 0.97 -16.98
CA GLN A 63 -10.07 -0.20 -16.12
C GLN A 63 -8.73 -0.48 -15.44
N VAL A 64 -7.61 -0.33 -16.16
CA VAL A 64 -6.26 -0.50 -15.57
C VAL A 64 -6.02 0.49 -14.43
N VAL A 65 -6.54 1.71 -14.53
CA VAL A 65 -6.43 2.71 -13.44
C VAL A 65 -7.36 2.36 -12.28
N LEU A 66 -8.60 1.95 -12.55
CA LEU A 66 -9.54 1.49 -11.52
C LEU A 66 -8.97 0.30 -10.71
N ASP A 67 -8.41 -0.70 -11.39
CA ASP A 67 -7.78 -1.87 -10.76
C ASP A 67 -6.49 -1.50 -10.01
N ALA A 68 -5.80 -0.45 -10.42
CA ALA A 68 -4.58 0.00 -9.75
C ALA A 68 -4.89 0.70 -8.41
N PHE A 69 -5.98 1.46 -8.33
CA PHE A 69 -6.30 2.27 -7.16
C PHE A 69 -7.54 1.76 -6.42
N ALA A 70 -7.31 1.15 -5.26
CA ALA A 70 -8.40 0.73 -4.38
C ALA A 70 -9.25 1.93 -3.94
N GLY A 71 -10.58 1.79 -4.06
CA GLY A 71 -11.54 2.79 -3.58
C GLY A 71 -11.84 3.92 -4.55
N ASP A 72 -11.49 3.76 -5.83
CA ASP A 72 -11.84 4.66 -6.93
C ASP A 72 -11.68 6.16 -6.62
N PRO A 73 -10.44 6.63 -6.33
CA PRO A 73 -10.21 8.04 -5.99
C PRO A 73 -10.49 9.00 -7.15
N TYR A 74 -10.54 8.49 -8.38
CA TYR A 74 -10.76 9.26 -9.60
C TYR A 74 -12.23 9.22 -10.08
N GLY A 75 -13.11 8.47 -9.40
CA GLY A 75 -14.51 8.38 -9.78
C GLY A 75 -14.74 7.72 -11.14
N LEU A 76 -13.88 6.76 -11.53
CA LEU A 76 -14.00 6.04 -12.80
C LEU A 76 -15.16 5.03 -12.77
N ASP A 77 -15.54 4.51 -11.61
CA ASP A 77 -16.64 3.57 -11.38
C ASP A 77 -17.70 4.22 -10.49
N GLY A 78 -18.49 5.10 -11.10
CA GLY A 78 -19.47 5.90 -10.37
C GLY A 78 -20.63 5.09 -9.76
N ASP A 79 -20.94 3.92 -10.30
CA ASP A 79 -21.99 3.03 -9.79
C ASP A 79 -21.46 1.89 -8.91
N GLY A 80 -20.14 1.70 -8.83
CA GLY A 80 -19.48 0.75 -7.94
C GLY A 80 -19.64 -0.70 -8.38
N ASN A 81 -19.78 -0.94 -9.69
CA ASN A 81 -20.02 -2.26 -10.26
C ASN A 81 -18.73 -3.00 -10.64
N GLY A 82 -17.58 -2.33 -10.50
CA GLY A 82 -16.25 -2.82 -10.87
C GLY A 82 -15.82 -2.51 -12.30
N GLY A 83 -16.66 -1.82 -13.07
CA GLY A 83 -16.42 -1.38 -14.44
C GLY A 83 -16.06 0.10 -14.50
N ALA A 84 -14.88 0.41 -15.06
CA ALA A 84 -14.50 1.80 -15.29
C ALA A 84 -15.21 2.37 -16.51
N CYS A 85 -15.77 3.58 -16.37
CA CYS A 85 -16.24 4.42 -17.48
C CYS A 85 -17.16 3.68 -18.46
N GLU A 86 -18.18 3.01 -17.92
CA GLU A 86 -19.17 2.29 -18.72
C GLU A 86 -19.94 3.28 -19.61
N LEU A 87 -19.89 3.03 -20.93
CA LEU A 87 -20.43 3.90 -21.99
C LEU A 87 -21.96 3.88 -22.06
#